data_AF-A0A8J6EKF8-F1
#
_entry.id   AF-A0A8J6EKF8-F1
#
_cell.length_a   1.000
_cell.length_b   1.000
_cell.length_c   1.000
_cell.angle_alpha   90.00
_cell.angle_beta   90.00
_cell.angle_gamma   90.00
#
_symmetry.space_group_name_H-M   'P 1'
#
loop_
_entity.id
_entity.type
_entity.pdbx_description
1 polymer ?
#
loop_
_entity_poly.entity_id
_entity_poly.type
_entity_poly.pdbx_seq_one_letter_code
_entity_poly.pdbx_strand_id
1 'polypeptide(L)'
;MDDEQPMLIFITEKHPDWFVYTRHPAFSTCERWRLPPAADCSKVLDFSAVIKNKMVSMVLLYSSGHVCQSEILLASSEQNVEAELLVSPLLQLPEPADTGALIILDDSYIATLTPSPARKKDCLCIWNTSFQTLQDCKEFAQKTWTQLWTYDSKLFIPHANSLLVLRYACQQSCLASALGKGKETQKSEAVSIMNWGELIGSPKQSEPTPAKNPHSVKETPSSSEMSFPLEILPDIQMAPESQIPSLVQRASMSRDLVHLQVAISSIAQGLITRCKKEPKFYPQSSFIKLLESGTLSYSLCPDLITLCVEKQDVQLLQLCLEQFVDLPEDMLCLCLKTFLSVGEAILSKANLNTKSAASYIEEDERRKKAMKMETARPVQNGFSHPIVDNCGVQVLNKRRIHKTGGQFSPVTIRRAVLLNSVLTCPFSETFLLPHLKDLASDQAILFLDYLFYLYKKCNDNFVLSLPGQERLSVMQVLDWLNIILDANFTVLVLTPEAKNLVRSLQKYMKSQMSFFSELNKVEGSLAEIPKFRKPTQSCNRYSIEVLTLY
;
A
#
# COMPACT_ATOMS: atom_id res chain seq x y z
N MET A 1 -8.29 -52.11 -8.41
CA MET A 1 -9.73 -51.97 -8.66
C MET A 1 -10.39 -52.87 -7.64
N ASP A 2 -10.55 -52.36 -6.41
CA ASP A 2 -11.41 -53.01 -5.43
C ASP A 2 -12.83 -52.61 -5.82
N ASP A 3 -13.70 -53.60 -6.05
CA ASP A 3 -15.10 -53.40 -6.39
C ASP A 3 -15.80 -52.64 -5.24
N GLU A 4 -15.94 -51.32 -5.36
CA GLU A 4 -16.81 -50.51 -4.52
C GLU A 4 -18.27 -50.87 -4.86
N GLN A 5 -18.79 -51.90 -4.21
CA GLN A 5 -20.20 -52.25 -4.34
C GLN A 5 -21.08 -51.10 -3.82
N PRO A 6 -22.10 -50.66 -4.58
CA PRO A 6 -22.90 -49.50 -4.22
C PRO A 6 -23.77 -49.78 -2.99
N MET A 7 -23.64 -48.97 -1.95
CA MET A 7 -24.53 -49.01 -0.78
C MET A 7 -25.84 -48.25 -1.07
N LEU A 8 -26.96 -48.81 -0.65
CA LEU A 8 -28.26 -48.16 -0.74
C LEU A 8 -28.59 -47.47 0.59
N ILE A 9 -28.81 -46.16 0.54
CA ILE A 9 -29.30 -45.36 1.67
C ILE A 9 -30.60 -44.70 1.24
N PHE A 10 -31.64 -44.83 2.06
CA PHE A 10 -32.91 -44.16 1.81
C PHE A 10 -33.56 -43.73 3.11
N ILE A 11 -34.34 -42.66 3.04
CA ILE A 11 -35.09 -42.11 4.15
C ILE A 11 -36.57 -42.30 3.88
N THR A 12 -37.33 -42.73 4.89
CA THR A 12 -38.79 -42.84 4.79
C THR A 12 -39.48 -42.02 5.87
N GLU A 13 -40.60 -41.39 5.51
CA GLU A 13 -41.51 -40.73 6.44
C GLU A 13 -42.59 -41.71 6.91
N LYS A 14 -42.70 -41.93 8.21
CA LYS A 14 -43.84 -42.60 8.85
C LYS A 14 -44.36 -41.68 9.95
N HIS A 15 -45.15 -40.69 9.54
CA HIS A 15 -45.60 -39.59 10.38
C HIS A 15 -46.02 -40.07 11.79
N PRO A 16 -45.44 -39.51 12.88
CA PRO A 16 -44.56 -38.33 12.92
C PRO A 16 -43.05 -38.58 12.76
N ASP A 17 -42.62 -39.83 12.61
CA ASP A 17 -41.21 -40.22 12.68
C ASP A 17 -40.54 -40.38 11.30
N TRP A 18 -39.25 -40.08 11.25
CA TRP A 18 -38.40 -40.30 10.07
C TRP A 18 -37.40 -41.42 10.34
N PHE A 19 -37.18 -42.29 9.35
CA PHE A 19 -36.26 -43.42 9.46
C PHE A 19 -35.24 -43.45 8.33
N VAL A 20 -33.98 -43.67 8.67
CA VAL A 20 -32.90 -43.93 7.72
C VAL A 20 -32.68 -45.42 7.65
N TYR A 21 -32.60 -45.94 6.44
CA TYR A 21 -32.25 -47.32 6.16
C TYR A 21 -30.93 -47.36 5.41
N THR A 22 -30.00 -48.19 5.88
CA THR A 22 -28.76 -48.47 5.18
C THR A 22 -28.72 -49.95 4.82
N ARG A 23 -28.41 -50.24 3.56
CA ARG A 23 -28.31 -51.61 3.06
C ARG A 23 -27.05 -51.75 2.23
N HIS A 24 -26.15 -52.61 2.70
CA HIS A 24 -24.98 -53.02 1.95
C HIS A 24 -25.32 -54.24 1.06
N PRO A 25 -24.87 -54.31 -0.20
CA PRO A 25 -25.20 -55.43 -1.10
C PRO A 25 -24.74 -56.79 -0.59
N ALA A 26 -23.59 -56.85 0.10
CA ALA A 26 -23.04 -58.08 0.67
C ALA A 26 -23.79 -58.60 1.91
N PHE A 27 -24.65 -57.80 2.53
CA PHE A 27 -25.40 -58.19 3.73
C PHE A 27 -26.91 -58.21 3.42
N SER A 28 -27.59 -59.28 3.83
CA SER A 28 -29.04 -59.40 3.68
C SER A 28 -29.83 -58.59 4.71
N THR A 29 -29.15 -58.02 5.71
CA THR A 29 -29.72 -57.23 6.80
C THR A 29 -29.80 -55.74 6.42
N CYS A 30 -30.86 -55.09 6.90
CA CYS A 30 -31.13 -53.67 6.65
C CYS A 30 -31.12 -52.98 8.01
N GLU A 31 -30.14 -52.10 8.24
CA GLU A 31 -30.08 -51.36 9.48
C GLU A 31 -31.07 -50.20 9.44
N ARG A 32 -31.81 -50.00 10.52
CA ARG A 32 -32.85 -48.98 10.64
C ARG A 32 -32.55 -48.05 11.80
N TRP A 33 -32.50 -46.75 11.50
CA TRP A 33 -32.18 -45.69 12.45
C TRP A 33 -33.34 -44.69 12.53
N ARG A 34 -33.76 -44.30 13.73
CA ARG A 34 -34.77 -43.26 13.95
C ARG A 34 -34.11 -41.89 13.98
N LEU A 35 -34.58 -40.96 13.13
CA LEU A 35 -34.14 -39.57 13.09
C LEU A 35 -34.89 -38.73 14.13
N PRO A 36 -34.19 -38.02 15.03
CA PRO A 36 -34.83 -37.04 15.88
C PRO A 36 -35.25 -35.79 15.09
N PRO A 37 -36.36 -35.13 15.46
CA PRO A 37 -36.72 -33.82 14.91
C PRO A 37 -35.72 -32.74 15.39
N ALA A 38 -35.33 -31.82 14.52
CA ALA A 38 -34.42 -30.72 14.88
C ALA A 38 -35.11 -29.64 15.75
N ALA A 39 -36.41 -29.43 15.53
CA ALA A 39 -37.29 -28.52 16.28
C ALA A 39 -38.75 -29.03 16.23
N ASP A 40 -39.61 -28.53 17.12
CA ASP A 40 -41.04 -28.87 17.14
C ASP A 40 -41.67 -28.65 15.75
N CYS A 41 -42.26 -29.70 15.18
CA CYS A 41 -42.90 -29.72 13.84
C CYS A 41 -41.95 -29.56 12.63
N SER A 42 -40.63 -29.72 12.77
CA SER A 42 -39.69 -29.69 11.63
C SER A 42 -39.71 -31.00 10.82
N LYS A 43 -39.65 -30.90 9.48
CA LYS A 43 -39.60 -32.02 8.53
C LYS A 43 -38.26 -32.08 7.82
N VAL A 44 -37.80 -33.26 7.43
CA VAL A 44 -36.60 -33.41 6.59
C VAL A 44 -36.98 -33.05 5.15
N LEU A 45 -36.26 -32.09 4.55
CA LEU A 45 -36.46 -31.64 3.17
C LEU A 45 -35.62 -32.44 2.19
N ASP A 46 -34.34 -32.61 2.51
CA ASP A 46 -33.37 -33.31 1.65
C ASP A 46 -32.19 -33.82 2.49
N PHE A 47 -31.43 -34.76 1.93
CA PHE A 47 -30.22 -35.31 2.54
C PHE A 47 -29.14 -35.60 1.50
N SER A 48 -27.89 -35.47 1.92
CA SER A 48 -26.72 -35.88 1.15
C SER A 48 -25.84 -36.75 2.02
N ALA A 49 -25.30 -37.83 1.48
CA ALA A 49 -24.46 -38.76 2.22
C ALA A 49 -23.16 -39.06 1.45
N VAL A 50 -22.07 -39.17 2.19
CA VAL A 50 -20.76 -39.59 1.69
C VAL A 50 -20.27 -40.76 2.56
N ILE A 51 -19.70 -41.76 1.91
CA ILE A 51 -19.14 -42.94 2.59
C ILE A 51 -17.62 -42.82 2.54
N LYS A 52 -16.99 -42.83 3.71
CA LYS A 52 -15.52 -42.77 3.85
C LYS A 52 -15.11 -43.73 4.96
N ASN A 53 -14.18 -44.65 4.69
CA ASN A 53 -13.65 -45.58 5.69
C ASN A 53 -14.70 -46.38 6.50
N LYS A 54 -15.74 -46.91 5.84
CA LYS A 54 -16.88 -47.63 6.48
C LYS A 54 -17.74 -46.76 7.43
N MET A 55 -17.61 -45.45 7.35
CA MET A 55 -18.48 -44.50 8.02
C MET A 55 -19.33 -43.77 6.98
N VAL A 56 -20.63 -43.69 7.23
CA VAL A 56 -21.56 -42.89 6.44
C VAL A 56 -21.70 -41.55 7.13
N SER A 57 -21.18 -40.49 6.53
CA SER A 57 -21.40 -39.11 6.96
C SER A 57 -22.56 -38.54 6.18
N MET A 58 -23.66 -38.25 6.87
CA MET A 58 -24.90 -37.74 6.28
C MET A 58 -25.15 -36.32 6.76
N VAL A 59 -25.54 -35.44 5.84
CA VAL A 59 -25.99 -34.08 6.12
C VAL A 59 -27.45 -33.97 5.74
N LEU A 60 -28.27 -33.44 6.65
CA LEU A 60 -29.72 -33.34 6.60
C LEU A 60 -30.13 -31.88 6.57
N LEU A 61 -31.05 -31.53 5.68
CA LEU A 61 -31.70 -30.22 5.64
C LEU A 61 -33.12 -30.33 6.22
N TYR A 62 -33.41 -29.56 7.27
CA TYR A 62 -34.74 -29.51 7.88
C TYR A 62 -35.52 -28.27 7.42
N SER A 63 -36.86 -28.36 7.47
CA SER A 63 -37.77 -27.26 7.11
C SER A 63 -37.63 -26.02 8.01
N SER A 64 -37.10 -26.20 9.22
CA SER A 64 -36.73 -25.12 10.14
C SER A 64 -35.49 -24.33 9.69
N GLY A 65 -34.87 -24.71 8.57
CA GLY A 65 -33.60 -24.14 8.10
C GLY A 65 -32.37 -24.70 8.83
N HIS A 66 -32.55 -25.64 9.76
CA HIS A 66 -31.41 -26.31 10.40
C HIS A 66 -30.77 -27.29 9.42
N VAL A 67 -29.46 -27.17 9.24
CA VAL A 67 -28.63 -28.16 8.57
C VAL A 67 -27.89 -28.93 9.65
N CYS A 68 -28.08 -30.23 9.69
CA CYS A 68 -27.48 -31.09 10.72
C CYS A 68 -26.63 -32.19 10.09
N GLN A 69 -25.64 -32.67 10.82
CA GLN A 69 -24.79 -33.79 10.44
C GLN A 69 -25.10 -35.00 11.34
N SER A 70 -24.96 -36.18 10.76
CA SER A 70 -25.01 -37.45 11.47
C SER A 70 -23.97 -38.42 10.91
N GLU A 71 -23.45 -39.29 11.77
CA GLU A 71 -22.45 -40.29 11.41
C GLU A 71 -22.94 -41.68 11.79
N ILE A 72 -22.96 -42.59 10.82
CA ILE A 72 -23.35 -43.98 11.01
C ILE A 72 -22.12 -44.85 10.76
N LEU A 73 -21.70 -45.61 11.77
CA LEU A 73 -20.66 -46.61 11.63
C LEU A 73 -21.29 -47.90 11.08
N LEU A 74 -20.80 -48.36 9.93
CA LEU A 74 -21.27 -49.60 9.31
C LEU A 74 -20.65 -50.78 10.07
N ALA A 75 -21.38 -51.30 11.07
CA ALA A 75 -20.98 -52.48 11.82
C ALA A 75 -21.50 -53.76 11.12
N SER A 76 -20.74 -54.86 11.19
CA SER A 76 -21.17 -56.16 10.65
C SER A 76 -22.12 -56.91 11.61
N SER A 77 -23.07 -56.22 12.22
CA SER A 77 -23.95 -56.80 13.24
C SER A 77 -25.17 -57.44 12.59
N GLU A 78 -25.42 -58.72 12.88
CA GLU A 78 -26.59 -59.48 12.40
C GLU A 78 -27.89 -59.14 13.18
N GLN A 79 -27.88 -58.12 14.05
CA GLN A 79 -29.03 -57.75 14.87
C GLN A 79 -29.72 -56.48 14.33
N ASN A 80 -30.97 -56.62 13.89
CA ASN A 80 -31.88 -55.51 13.59
C ASN A 80 -32.26 -54.79 14.90
N VAL A 81 -31.40 -53.90 15.40
CA VAL A 81 -31.72 -53.03 16.53
C VAL A 81 -32.15 -51.67 15.97
N GLU A 82 -33.40 -51.29 16.24
CA GLU A 82 -33.89 -49.93 15.99
C GLU A 82 -33.18 -48.98 16.97
N ALA A 83 -32.23 -48.20 16.45
CA ALA A 83 -31.43 -47.26 17.24
C ALA A 83 -31.79 -45.82 16.91
N GLU A 84 -31.68 -44.92 17.88
CA GLU A 84 -31.78 -43.48 17.63
C GLU A 84 -30.50 -42.96 17.00
N LEU A 85 -30.66 -42.16 15.96
CA LEU A 85 -29.56 -41.55 15.25
C LEU A 85 -29.12 -40.27 15.97
N LEU A 86 -27.83 -40.16 16.27
CA LEU A 86 -27.26 -38.93 16.81
C LEU A 86 -27.18 -37.88 15.70
N VAL A 87 -27.79 -36.72 15.93
CA VAL A 87 -27.81 -35.60 14.99
C VAL A 87 -27.21 -34.38 15.67
N SER A 88 -26.13 -33.83 15.09
CA SER A 88 -25.46 -32.63 15.57
C SER A 88 -25.76 -31.43 14.64
N PRO A 89 -26.07 -30.24 15.17
CA PRO A 89 -26.29 -29.05 14.35
C PRO A 89 -25.00 -28.62 13.65
N LEU A 90 -25.06 -28.34 12.35
CA LEU A 90 -23.92 -27.92 11.53
C LEU A 90 -24.02 -26.45 11.13
N LEU A 91 -25.20 -26.01 10.68
CA LEU A 91 -25.46 -24.65 10.21
C LEU A 91 -26.94 -24.30 10.41
N GLN A 92 -27.22 -23.03 10.69
CA GLN A 92 -28.58 -22.48 10.64
C GLN A 92 -28.73 -21.60 9.40
N LEU A 93 -29.63 -21.97 8.49
CA LEU A 93 -29.99 -21.11 7.37
C LEU A 93 -30.79 -19.88 7.84
N PRO A 94 -30.69 -18.73 7.15
CA PRO A 94 -31.32 -17.49 7.59
C PRO A 94 -32.84 -17.56 7.66
N GLU A 95 -33.46 -18.38 6.81
CA GLU A 95 -34.91 -18.48 6.67
C GLU A 95 -35.33 -19.96 6.64
N PRO A 96 -36.46 -20.32 7.29
CA PRO A 96 -37.06 -21.64 7.13
C PRO A 96 -37.60 -21.81 5.71
N ALA A 97 -37.67 -23.05 5.24
CA ALA A 97 -38.10 -23.38 3.89
C ALA A 97 -39.07 -24.56 3.88
N ASP A 98 -40.06 -24.51 3.01
CA ASP A 98 -41.02 -25.62 2.83
C ASP A 98 -40.49 -26.69 1.87
N THR A 99 -39.53 -26.32 1.02
CA THR A 99 -38.88 -27.17 0.00
C THR A 99 -37.44 -26.74 -0.14
N GLY A 100 -36.53 -27.64 -0.46
CA GLY A 100 -35.14 -27.30 -0.68
C GLY A 100 -34.30 -28.53 -1.01
N ALA A 101 -33.16 -28.32 -1.64
CA ALA A 101 -32.16 -29.37 -1.90
C ALA A 101 -30.83 -29.04 -1.24
N LEU A 102 -30.07 -30.08 -0.91
CA LEU A 102 -28.79 -30.02 -0.22
C LEU A 102 -27.80 -30.98 -0.88
N ILE A 103 -26.57 -30.52 -1.12
CA ILE A 103 -25.50 -31.40 -1.58
C ILE A 103 -24.16 -31.05 -0.93
N ILE A 104 -23.36 -32.08 -0.64
CA ILE A 104 -22.00 -31.94 -0.14
C ILE A 104 -21.07 -31.64 -1.32
N LEU A 105 -20.29 -30.57 -1.24
CA LEU A 105 -19.35 -30.17 -2.29
C LEU A 105 -17.94 -30.72 -2.03
N ASP A 106 -17.50 -30.68 -0.77
CA ASP A 106 -16.26 -31.24 -0.25
C ASP A 106 -16.36 -31.41 1.29
N ASP A 107 -15.22 -31.62 1.98
CA ASP A 107 -15.16 -31.82 3.44
C ASP A 107 -15.55 -30.56 4.26
N SER A 108 -15.63 -29.36 3.68
CA SER A 108 -15.87 -28.08 4.38
C SER A 108 -16.95 -27.19 3.76
N TYR A 109 -17.52 -27.59 2.62
CA TYR A 109 -18.46 -26.80 1.87
C TYR A 109 -19.69 -27.64 1.46
N ILE A 110 -20.85 -27.00 1.58
CA ILE A 110 -22.13 -27.55 1.14
C ILE A 110 -22.82 -26.54 0.22
N ALA A 111 -23.63 -27.02 -0.71
CA ALA A 111 -24.54 -26.19 -1.49
C ALA A 111 -25.98 -26.48 -1.10
N THR A 112 -26.77 -25.41 -0.94
CA THR A 112 -28.21 -25.48 -0.66
C THR A 112 -28.96 -24.73 -1.74
N LEU A 113 -30.04 -25.33 -2.25
CA LEU A 113 -30.99 -24.67 -3.14
C LEU A 113 -32.32 -24.54 -2.40
N THR A 114 -32.62 -23.35 -1.89
CA THR A 114 -33.84 -23.09 -1.12
C THR A 114 -34.59 -21.86 -1.67
N PRO A 115 -35.93 -21.86 -1.63
CA PRO A 115 -36.72 -20.67 -1.91
C PRO A 115 -36.54 -19.68 -0.75
N SER A 116 -36.20 -18.42 -1.05
CA SER A 116 -36.17 -17.36 -0.05
C SER A 116 -37.55 -16.71 0.06
N PRO A 117 -38.26 -16.82 1.21
CA PRO A 117 -39.52 -16.12 1.43
C PRO A 117 -39.41 -14.59 1.29
N ALA A 118 -38.30 -13.98 1.71
CA ALA A 118 -38.10 -12.53 1.58
C ALA A 118 -37.95 -12.07 0.12
N ARG A 119 -37.28 -12.88 -0.72
CA ARG A 119 -36.93 -12.51 -2.10
C ARG A 119 -37.87 -13.05 -3.16
N LYS A 120 -38.78 -13.96 -2.80
CA LYS A 120 -39.71 -14.66 -3.71
C LYS A 120 -39.00 -15.33 -4.90
N LYS A 121 -37.76 -15.77 -4.68
CA LYS A 121 -36.87 -16.39 -5.68
C LYS A 121 -36.15 -17.57 -5.05
N ASP A 122 -35.72 -18.50 -5.89
CA ASP A 122 -34.87 -19.61 -5.46
C ASP A 122 -33.42 -19.16 -5.44
N CYS A 123 -32.72 -19.53 -4.38
CA CYS A 123 -31.34 -19.15 -4.14
C CYS A 123 -30.48 -20.40 -4.05
N LEU A 124 -29.45 -20.50 -4.91
CA LEU A 124 -28.36 -21.44 -4.73
C LEU A 124 -27.28 -20.77 -3.88
N CYS A 125 -27.08 -21.29 -2.67
CA CYS A 125 -26.10 -20.78 -1.73
C CYS A 125 -25.00 -21.82 -1.50
N ILE A 126 -23.74 -21.38 -1.49
CA ILE A 126 -22.59 -22.19 -1.06
C ILE A 126 -22.20 -21.74 0.33
N TRP A 127 -22.15 -22.68 1.26
CA TRP A 127 -21.85 -22.44 2.67
C TRP A 127 -20.56 -23.13 3.06
N ASN A 128 -19.74 -22.45 3.85
CA ASN A 128 -18.61 -23.06 4.54
C ASN A 128 -19.07 -23.55 5.91
N THR A 129 -18.97 -24.86 6.15
CA THR A 129 -19.42 -25.51 7.38
C THR A 129 -18.43 -25.33 8.53
N SER A 130 -17.12 -25.17 8.26
CA SER A 130 -16.10 -24.94 9.28
C SER A 130 -16.29 -23.60 10.00
N PHE A 131 -16.68 -22.56 9.26
CA PHE A 131 -16.87 -21.19 9.77
C PHE A 131 -18.34 -20.75 9.84
N GLN A 132 -19.28 -21.60 9.39
CA GLN A 132 -20.72 -21.29 9.31
C GLN A 132 -21.02 -19.99 8.53
N THR A 133 -20.31 -19.77 7.43
CA THR A 133 -20.42 -18.54 6.62
C THR A 133 -20.98 -18.82 5.23
N LEU A 134 -21.81 -17.89 4.73
CA LEU A 134 -22.23 -17.86 3.33
C LEU A 134 -21.08 -17.37 2.45
N GLN A 135 -20.71 -18.12 1.42
CA GLN A 135 -19.56 -17.83 0.57
C GLN A 135 -19.96 -17.26 -0.79
N ASP A 136 -21.01 -17.83 -1.38
CA ASP A 136 -21.60 -17.32 -2.61
C ASP A 136 -23.09 -17.62 -2.65
N CYS A 137 -23.85 -16.78 -3.34
CA CYS A 137 -25.29 -16.92 -3.49
C CYS A 137 -25.72 -16.45 -4.88
N LYS A 138 -26.37 -17.34 -5.62
CA LYS A 138 -26.94 -17.06 -6.94
C LYS A 138 -28.46 -17.15 -6.88
N GLU A 139 -29.12 -16.06 -7.23
CA GLU A 139 -30.58 -16.01 -7.35
C GLU A 139 -31.04 -16.43 -8.74
N PHE A 140 -32.15 -17.18 -8.79
CA PHE A 140 -32.84 -17.50 -10.03
C PHE A 140 -34.11 -16.67 -10.16
N ALA A 141 -34.35 -16.11 -11.36
CA ALA A 141 -35.53 -15.29 -11.62
C ALA A 141 -36.82 -16.11 -11.67
N GLN A 142 -36.74 -17.40 -11.96
CA GLN A 142 -37.86 -18.33 -11.99
C GLN A 142 -37.69 -19.41 -10.92
N LYS A 143 -38.81 -20.02 -10.54
CA LYS A 143 -38.82 -21.14 -9.58
C LYS A 143 -38.15 -22.36 -10.21
N THR A 144 -37.19 -22.92 -9.49
CA THR A 144 -36.50 -24.17 -9.78
C THR A 144 -37.32 -25.35 -9.25
N TRP A 145 -36.94 -26.56 -9.64
CA TRP A 145 -37.61 -27.78 -9.16
C TRP A 145 -37.01 -28.29 -7.84
N THR A 146 -36.24 -27.45 -7.14
CA THR A 146 -35.62 -27.76 -5.84
C THR A 146 -34.92 -29.11 -5.84
N GLN A 147 -34.14 -29.37 -6.89
CA GLN A 147 -33.27 -30.55 -7.04
C GLN A 147 -31.87 -30.07 -7.41
N LEU A 148 -30.87 -30.70 -6.82
CA LEU A 148 -29.48 -30.30 -6.95
C LEU A 148 -28.61 -31.55 -7.06
N TRP A 149 -27.77 -31.61 -8.10
CA TRP A 149 -26.79 -32.67 -8.26
C TRP A 149 -25.40 -32.10 -8.47
N THR A 150 -24.38 -32.88 -8.13
CA THR A 150 -22.98 -32.53 -8.32
C THR A 150 -22.26 -33.65 -9.05
N TYR A 151 -21.44 -33.28 -10.04
CA TYR A 151 -20.49 -34.17 -10.68
C TYR A 151 -19.32 -33.35 -11.22
N ASP A 152 -18.09 -33.78 -10.97
CA ASP A 152 -16.87 -33.17 -11.53
C ASP A 152 -16.83 -31.63 -11.36
N SER A 153 -16.96 -31.16 -10.12
CA SER A 153 -16.98 -29.73 -9.77
C SER A 153 -18.01 -28.89 -10.53
N LYS A 154 -19.12 -29.50 -10.94
CA LYS A 154 -20.26 -28.85 -11.59
C LYS A 154 -21.54 -29.18 -10.84
N LEU A 155 -22.33 -28.16 -10.58
CA LEU A 155 -23.69 -28.26 -10.05
C LEU A 155 -24.69 -28.27 -11.19
N PHE A 156 -25.63 -29.20 -11.12
CA PHE A 156 -26.69 -29.38 -12.09
C PHE A 156 -28.02 -29.03 -11.44
N ILE A 157 -28.74 -28.09 -12.04
CA ILE A 157 -30.01 -27.58 -11.51
C ILE A 157 -31.06 -27.59 -12.62
N PRO A 158 -32.18 -28.29 -12.46
CA PRO A 158 -33.30 -28.22 -13.40
C PRO A 158 -34.01 -26.87 -13.24
N HIS A 159 -34.00 -26.08 -14.31
CA HIS A 159 -34.57 -24.74 -14.35
C HIS A 159 -35.50 -24.62 -15.57
N ALA A 160 -36.81 -24.61 -15.29
CA ALA A 160 -37.87 -24.64 -16.31
C ALA A 160 -37.66 -25.77 -17.33
N ASN A 161 -37.38 -25.45 -18.60
CA ASN A 161 -37.16 -26.41 -19.68
C ASN A 161 -35.67 -26.67 -19.98
N SER A 162 -34.78 -26.25 -19.09
CA SER A 162 -33.33 -26.31 -19.29
C SER A 162 -32.61 -26.85 -18.06
N LEU A 163 -31.48 -27.52 -18.27
CA LEU A 163 -30.58 -27.93 -17.20
C LEU A 163 -29.45 -26.90 -17.08
N LEU A 164 -29.37 -26.21 -15.95
CA LEU A 164 -28.29 -25.28 -15.66
C LEU A 164 -27.08 -26.06 -15.14
N VAL A 165 -25.92 -25.81 -15.73
CA VAL A 165 -24.63 -26.38 -15.32
C VAL A 165 -23.75 -25.25 -14.80
N LEU A 166 -23.46 -25.27 -13.49
CA LEU A 166 -22.68 -24.23 -12.81
C LEU A 166 -21.38 -24.83 -12.31
N ARG A 167 -20.25 -24.35 -12.83
CA ARG A 167 -18.94 -24.75 -12.32
C ARG A 167 -18.70 -24.08 -10.96
N TYR A 168 -18.24 -24.85 -9.99
CA TYR A 168 -17.81 -24.33 -8.70
C TYR A 168 -16.34 -24.69 -8.43
N ALA A 169 -15.69 -23.88 -7.60
CA ALA A 169 -14.35 -24.15 -7.10
C ALA A 169 -14.31 -23.78 -5.62
N CYS A 170 -14.15 -24.79 -4.76
CA CYS A 170 -14.01 -24.57 -3.33
C CYS A 170 -12.56 -24.21 -3.01
N GLN A 171 -12.35 -23.06 -2.36
CA GLN A 171 -11.04 -22.70 -1.82
C GLN A 171 -10.76 -23.48 -0.53
N GLN A 172 -9.51 -23.54 -0.11
CA GLN A 172 -9.19 -24.14 1.19
C GLN A 172 -9.87 -23.33 2.31
N SER A 173 -10.64 -24.02 3.17
CA SER A 173 -11.32 -23.43 4.32
C SER A 173 -10.30 -22.84 5.29
N CYS A 174 -10.12 -21.52 5.24
CA CYS A 174 -9.25 -20.77 6.14
C CYS A 174 -9.92 -19.47 6.59
N LEU A 175 -9.40 -18.86 7.66
CA LEU A 175 -9.94 -17.60 8.16
C LEU A 175 -9.90 -16.50 7.08
N ALA A 176 -8.86 -16.47 6.24
CA ALA A 176 -8.73 -15.49 5.17
C ALA A 176 -9.80 -15.65 4.08
N SER A 177 -10.20 -16.89 3.75
CA SER A 177 -11.29 -17.16 2.80
C SER A 177 -12.65 -16.81 3.42
N ALA A 178 -12.87 -17.13 4.69
CA ALA A 178 -14.09 -16.76 5.42
C ALA A 178 -14.30 -15.24 5.53
N LEU A 179 -13.20 -14.47 5.62
CA LEU A 179 -13.22 -13.00 5.67
C LEU A 179 -13.22 -12.32 4.29
N GLY A 180 -13.29 -13.09 3.19
CA GLY A 180 -13.34 -12.55 1.83
C GLY A 180 -12.01 -12.07 1.23
N LYS A 181 -10.88 -12.24 1.94
CA LYS A 181 -9.54 -11.85 1.45
C LYS A 181 -8.94 -12.83 0.44
N GLY A 182 -9.48 -14.04 0.32
CA GLY A 182 -9.02 -15.06 -0.64
C GLY A 182 -9.37 -14.78 -2.10
N LYS A 183 -10.22 -13.79 -2.41
CA LYS A 183 -10.56 -13.40 -3.78
C LYS A 183 -9.45 -12.58 -4.48
N GLU A 184 -8.47 -12.08 -3.73
CA GLU A 184 -7.37 -11.28 -4.29
C GLU A 184 -6.32 -12.15 -5.01
N THR A 185 -6.30 -13.47 -4.77
CA THR A 185 -5.29 -14.39 -5.31
C THR A 185 -5.71 -15.10 -6.60
N GLN A 186 -6.98 -15.01 -7.00
CA GLN A 186 -7.46 -15.52 -8.28
C GLN A 186 -7.68 -14.35 -9.23
N LYS A 187 -6.92 -14.32 -10.33
CA LYS A 187 -7.23 -13.50 -11.50
C LYS A 187 -8.65 -13.86 -11.97
N SER A 188 -9.65 -13.08 -11.56
CA SER A 188 -11.00 -13.12 -12.11
C SER A 188 -11.44 -11.69 -12.41
N GLU A 189 -11.57 -11.45 -13.71
CA GLU A 189 -12.44 -10.47 -14.37
C GLU A 189 -12.61 -9.12 -13.66
N ALA A 190 -11.68 -8.23 -13.98
CA ALA A 190 -11.88 -6.82 -14.28
C ALA A 190 -13.17 -6.17 -13.71
N VAL A 191 -13.06 -5.64 -12.50
CA VAL A 191 -13.50 -4.24 -12.33
C VAL A 191 -12.51 -3.42 -13.16
N SER A 192 -12.99 -2.65 -14.13
CA SER A 192 -12.15 -1.82 -15.00
C SER A 192 -11.51 -0.66 -14.23
N ILE A 193 -10.57 -0.99 -13.33
CA ILE A 193 -9.50 -0.06 -12.99
C ILE A 193 -8.57 -0.13 -14.19
N MET A 194 -8.53 0.94 -14.95
CA MET A 194 -7.75 1.04 -16.18
C MET A 194 -6.29 0.68 -15.87
N ASN A 195 -5.86 -0.51 -16.30
CA ASN A 195 -4.48 -0.92 -16.17
C ASN A 195 -3.69 -0.24 -17.30
N TRP A 196 -2.99 0.84 -16.98
CA TRP A 196 -2.18 1.59 -17.93
C TRP A 196 -1.12 0.71 -18.62
N GLY A 197 -0.69 -0.38 -17.98
CA GLY A 197 0.23 -1.36 -18.57
C GLY A 197 -0.38 -2.19 -19.71
N GLU A 198 -1.70 -2.34 -19.80
CA GLU A 198 -2.36 -3.01 -20.94
C GLU A 198 -2.51 -2.08 -22.15
N LEU A 199 -2.59 -0.76 -21.91
CA LEU A 199 -2.65 0.27 -22.94
C LEU A 199 -1.26 0.51 -23.58
N ILE A 200 -0.20 0.37 -22.79
CA ILE A 200 1.20 0.40 -23.23
C ILE A 200 1.58 -1.01 -23.67
N GLY A 201 1.16 -1.39 -24.88
CA GLY A 201 1.28 -2.75 -25.39
C GLY A 201 2.64 -3.42 -25.12
N SER A 202 2.60 -4.56 -24.42
CA SER A 202 3.74 -5.47 -24.36
C SER A 202 4.02 -6.01 -25.78
N PRO A 203 5.29 -6.16 -26.19
CA PRO A 203 5.61 -6.65 -27.52
C PRO A 203 5.19 -8.12 -27.63
N LYS A 204 4.04 -8.38 -28.24
CA LYS A 204 3.65 -9.73 -28.65
C LYS A 204 4.65 -10.21 -29.69
N GLN A 205 5.43 -11.23 -29.33
CA GLN A 205 6.16 -12.04 -30.30
C GLN A 205 5.15 -12.60 -31.30
N SER A 206 5.37 -12.30 -32.58
CA SER A 206 4.53 -12.73 -33.69
C SER A 206 4.69 -14.23 -33.93
N GLU A 207 3.70 -15.02 -33.54
CA GLU A 207 3.44 -16.31 -34.19
C GLU A 207 2.56 -16.10 -35.43
N PRO A 208 2.80 -16.84 -36.53
CA PRO A 208 2.15 -16.59 -37.81
C PRO A 208 0.76 -17.23 -37.85
N THR A 209 -0.28 -16.44 -38.14
CA THR A 209 -1.60 -16.97 -38.51
C THR A 209 -1.69 -17.22 -40.02
N PRO A 210 -2.37 -18.29 -40.46
CA PRO A 210 -2.48 -18.63 -41.87
C PRO A 210 -3.55 -17.81 -42.59
N ALA A 211 -3.27 -17.54 -43.86
CA ALA A 211 -4.07 -16.74 -44.78
C ALA A 211 -5.53 -17.21 -44.94
N LYS A 212 -6.45 -16.23 -44.97
CA LYS A 212 -7.74 -16.34 -45.68
C LYS A 212 -8.01 -15.06 -46.47
N ASN A 213 -8.43 -15.28 -47.72
CA ASN A 213 -8.53 -14.34 -48.82
C ASN A 213 -9.66 -13.28 -48.70
N PRO A 214 -9.58 -12.20 -49.52
CA PRO A 214 -10.38 -10.99 -49.38
C PRO A 214 -11.64 -11.01 -50.25
N HIS A 215 -12.71 -10.29 -49.88
CA HIS A 215 -13.60 -9.61 -50.83
C HIS A 215 -14.56 -8.59 -50.16
N SER A 216 -14.47 -7.35 -50.68
CA SER A 216 -15.53 -6.37 -50.95
C SER A 216 -16.18 -5.52 -49.83
N VAL A 217 -15.57 -4.35 -49.60
CA VAL A 217 -16.12 -2.97 -49.71
C VAL A 217 -17.57 -2.68 -49.29
N LYS A 218 -17.72 -1.76 -48.32
CA LYS A 218 -18.58 -0.58 -48.43
C LYS A 218 -18.10 0.55 -47.50
N GLU A 219 -17.65 1.63 -48.12
CA GLU A 219 -17.30 2.90 -47.50
C GLU A 219 -18.56 3.73 -47.17
N THR A 220 -18.53 4.48 -46.07
CA THR A 220 -18.94 5.90 -45.97
C THR A 220 -18.54 6.45 -44.58
N PRO A 221 -18.37 7.77 -44.42
CA PRO A 221 -17.21 8.34 -43.73
C PRO A 221 -17.59 9.09 -42.44
N SER A 222 -16.80 8.93 -41.38
CA SER A 222 -16.67 9.95 -40.33
C SER A 222 -15.57 9.58 -39.35
N SER A 223 -14.80 10.59 -38.96
CA SER A 223 -13.71 10.61 -37.97
C SER A 223 -12.49 9.73 -38.29
N SER A 224 -11.52 10.36 -38.93
CA SER A 224 -10.10 10.02 -38.82
C SER A 224 -9.67 10.06 -37.35
N GLU A 225 -9.81 8.95 -36.64
CA GLU A 225 -9.07 8.70 -35.40
C GLU A 225 -7.61 8.45 -35.79
N MET A 226 -6.84 9.53 -35.76
CA MET A 226 -5.41 9.58 -36.04
C MET A 226 -4.65 8.73 -35.03
N SER A 227 -4.18 7.55 -35.46
CA SER A 227 -3.31 6.60 -34.74
C SER A 227 -1.88 7.12 -34.54
N PHE A 228 -1.71 8.36 -34.07
CA PHE A 228 -0.43 9.08 -34.12
C PHE A 228 0.64 8.72 -33.08
N PRO A 229 0.35 8.17 -31.88
CA PRO A 229 1.41 7.91 -30.90
C PRO A 229 2.31 6.69 -31.15
N LEU A 230 1.78 5.61 -31.73
CA LEU A 230 2.48 4.31 -31.81
C LEU A 230 3.45 4.20 -33.00
N GLU A 231 3.30 5.03 -34.03
CA GLU A 231 4.16 4.97 -35.22
C GLU A 231 5.59 5.48 -34.99
N ILE A 232 5.84 6.25 -33.92
CA ILE A 232 7.15 6.89 -33.65
C ILE A 232 8.08 5.98 -32.83
N LEU A 233 7.55 4.94 -32.18
CA LEU A 233 8.32 4.02 -31.33
C LEU A 233 9.41 3.22 -32.08
N PRO A 234 9.17 2.68 -33.30
CA PRO A 234 10.20 2.00 -34.09
C PRO A 234 11.34 2.96 -34.48
N ASP A 235 10.99 4.21 -34.82
CA ASP A 235 11.96 5.23 -35.18
C ASP A 235 12.87 5.57 -33.99
N ILE A 236 12.34 5.61 -32.76
CA ILE A 236 13.15 5.88 -31.55
C ILE A 236 14.14 4.75 -31.26
N GLN A 237 13.77 3.49 -31.55
CA GLN A 237 14.66 2.35 -31.33
C GLN A 237 15.87 2.35 -32.28
N MET A 238 15.74 2.96 -33.47
CA MET A 238 16.75 2.91 -34.53
C MET A 238 17.40 4.26 -34.85
N ALA A 239 16.82 5.39 -34.44
CA ALA A 239 17.29 6.73 -34.79
C ALA A 239 18.64 7.09 -34.13
N PRO A 240 19.48 7.94 -34.75
CA PRO A 240 20.67 8.48 -34.09
C PRO A 240 20.28 9.47 -32.97
N GLU A 241 21.14 9.60 -31.95
CA GLU A 241 20.90 10.43 -30.76
C GLU A 241 20.53 11.89 -31.11
N SER A 242 21.09 12.44 -32.19
CA SER A 242 20.83 13.80 -32.67
C SER A 242 19.39 14.04 -33.13
N GLN A 243 18.66 13.00 -33.53
CA GLN A 243 17.28 13.11 -34.05
C GLN A 243 16.21 12.94 -32.95
N ILE A 244 16.58 12.35 -31.81
CA ILE A 244 15.65 12.02 -30.71
C ILE A 244 14.94 13.25 -30.13
N PRO A 245 15.61 14.40 -29.89
CA PRO A 245 14.92 15.57 -29.37
C PRO A 245 13.79 16.06 -30.29
N SER A 246 13.94 15.90 -31.62
CA SER A 246 12.93 16.31 -32.59
C SER A 246 11.72 15.37 -32.61
N LEU A 247 11.94 14.07 -32.35
CA LEU A 247 10.88 13.07 -32.23
C LEU A 247 10.08 13.25 -30.94
N VAL A 248 10.76 13.53 -29.82
CA VAL A 248 10.13 13.89 -28.54
C VAL A 248 9.27 15.13 -28.69
N GLN A 249 9.79 16.19 -29.33
CA GLN A 249 9.03 17.42 -29.55
C GLN A 249 7.80 17.22 -30.45
N ARG A 250 7.88 16.31 -31.44
CA ARG A 250 6.73 15.97 -32.30
C ARG A 250 5.63 15.27 -31.51
N ALA A 251 5.99 14.36 -30.60
CA ALA A 251 5.02 13.66 -29.74
C ALA A 251 4.34 14.61 -28.73
N SER A 252 5.03 15.66 -28.29
CA SER A 252 4.50 16.68 -27.39
C SER A 252 3.44 17.61 -28.02
N MET A 253 3.19 17.53 -29.33
CA MET A 253 2.22 18.39 -30.03
C MET A 253 0.78 17.86 -30.01
N SER A 254 0.54 16.71 -29.39
CA SER A 254 -0.81 16.15 -29.22
C SER A 254 -1.67 17.04 -28.30
N ARG A 255 -2.95 17.24 -28.66
CA ARG A 255 -3.91 18.06 -27.88
C ARG A 255 -4.68 17.28 -26.82
N ASP A 256 -4.70 15.94 -26.90
CA ASP A 256 -5.38 15.10 -25.91
C ASP A 256 -4.38 14.64 -24.84
N LEU A 257 -4.67 14.98 -23.58
CA LEU A 257 -3.82 14.70 -22.42
C LEU A 257 -3.58 13.20 -22.21
N VAL A 258 -4.60 12.36 -22.46
CA VAL A 258 -4.48 10.90 -22.26
C VAL A 258 -3.58 10.30 -23.34
N HIS A 259 -3.80 10.68 -24.60
CA HIS A 259 -2.92 10.24 -25.69
C HIS A 259 -1.50 10.78 -25.55
N LEU A 260 -1.34 11.99 -25.02
CA LEU A 260 -0.04 12.58 -24.72
C LEU A 260 0.71 11.79 -23.65
N GLN A 261 0.04 11.41 -22.55
CA GLN A 261 0.65 10.60 -21.48
C GLN A 261 1.11 9.23 -21.99
N VAL A 262 0.30 8.55 -22.80
CA VAL A 262 0.65 7.25 -23.40
C VAL A 262 1.77 7.37 -24.43
N ALA A 263 1.76 8.42 -25.24
CA ALA A 263 2.84 8.70 -26.18
C ALA A 263 4.16 8.92 -25.43
N ILE A 264 4.16 9.81 -24.45
CA ILE A 264 5.36 10.17 -23.69
C ILE A 264 5.88 8.98 -22.87
N SER A 265 5.00 8.18 -22.27
CA SER A 265 5.40 6.99 -21.53
C SER A 265 6.01 5.92 -22.44
N SER A 266 5.39 5.61 -23.58
CA SER A 266 5.93 4.64 -24.54
C SER A 266 7.28 5.08 -25.11
N ILE A 267 7.45 6.38 -25.38
CA ILE A 267 8.73 6.97 -25.79
C ILE A 267 9.78 6.82 -24.69
N ALA A 268 9.45 7.17 -23.44
CA ALA A 268 10.37 7.04 -22.32
C ALA A 268 10.80 5.58 -22.11
N GLN A 269 9.85 4.64 -22.13
CA GLN A 269 10.14 3.20 -22.04
C GLN A 269 10.99 2.69 -23.20
N GLY A 270 10.71 3.15 -24.44
CA GLY A 270 11.52 2.83 -25.61
C GLY A 270 12.96 3.30 -25.48
N LEU A 271 13.17 4.54 -25.02
CA LEU A 271 14.48 5.10 -24.74
C LEU A 271 15.22 4.33 -23.63
N ILE A 272 14.54 4.02 -22.52
CA ILE A 272 15.12 3.24 -21.41
C ILE A 272 15.53 1.86 -21.90
N THR A 273 14.67 1.18 -22.66
CA THR A 273 14.95 -0.15 -23.22
C THR A 273 16.19 -0.11 -24.11
N ARG A 274 16.35 0.96 -24.90
CA ARG A 274 17.54 1.14 -25.73
C ARG A 274 18.78 1.45 -24.90
N CYS A 275 18.70 2.31 -23.88
CA CYS A 275 19.81 2.57 -22.95
C CYS A 275 20.30 1.30 -22.25
N LYS A 276 19.39 0.37 -21.91
CA LYS A 276 19.71 -0.95 -21.34
C LYS A 276 20.43 -1.86 -22.36
N LYS A 277 20.07 -1.78 -23.64
CA LYS A 277 20.72 -2.56 -24.73
C LYS A 277 22.06 -1.95 -25.18
N GLU A 278 22.15 -0.63 -25.24
CA GLU A 278 23.29 0.13 -25.75
C GLU A 278 23.88 1.02 -24.64
N PRO A 279 24.86 0.54 -23.84
CA PRO A 279 25.31 1.26 -22.65
C PRO A 279 26.00 2.61 -22.93
N LYS A 280 26.47 2.83 -24.17
CA LYS A 280 27.07 4.10 -24.63
C LYS A 280 26.03 5.14 -25.03
N PHE A 281 24.81 4.72 -25.30
CA PHE A 281 23.73 5.59 -25.74
C PHE A 281 22.97 6.10 -24.50
N TYR A 282 22.96 7.42 -24.29
CA TYR A 282 22.29 8.04 -23.14
C TYR A 282 21.78 9.45 -23.48
N PRO A 283 20.54 9.57 -24.00
CA PRO A 283 19.98 10.84 -24.46
C PRO A 283 19.46 11.68 -23.28
N GLN A 284 20.34 12.12 -22.39
CA GLN A 284 20.01 12.85 -21.16
C GLN A 284 19.09 14.05 -21.41
N SER A 285 19.38 14.85 -22.44
CA SER A 285 18.58 16.03 -22.81
C SER A 285 17.14 15.70 -23.21
N SER A 286 16.91 14.50 -23.75
CA SER A 286 15.57 14.04 -24.12
C SER A 286 14.78 13.61 -22.90
N PHE A 287 15.42 12.91 -21.95
CA PHE A 287 14.78 12.58 -20.66
C PHE A 287 14.40 13.82 -19.87
N ILE A 288 15.27 14.85 -19.84
CA ILE A 288 14.96 16.13 -19.17
C ILE A 288 13.69 16.75 -19.78
N LYS A 289 13.61 16.87 -21.12
CA LYS A 289 12.43 17.41 -21.80
C LYS A 289 11.16 16.61 -21.55
N LEU A 290 11.28 15.28 -21.48
CA LEU A 290 10.15 14.40 -21.16
C LEU A 290 9.67 14.62 -19.72
N LEU A 291 10.57 14.82 -18.76
CA LEU A 291 10.20 15.11 -17.36
C LEU A 291 9.63 16.53 -17.20
N GLU A 292 10.22 17.53 -17.87
CA GLU A 292 9.73 18.92 -17.88
C GLU A 292 8.33 19.07 -18.47
N SER A 293 7.87 18.08 -19.27
CA SER A 293 6.49 18.06 -19.75
C SER A 293 5.46 17.91 -18.62
N GLY A 294 5.87 17.44 -17.44
CA GLY A 294 5.00 17.25 -16.27
C GLY A 294 3.97 16.12 -16.41
N THR A 295 4.04 15.32 -17.49
CA THR A 295 3.06 14.25 -17.74
C THR A 295 3.56 12.86 -17.35
N LEU A 296 4.83 12.69 -17.00
CA LEU A 296 5.41 11.42 -16.58
C LEU A 296 5.21 11.18 -15.09
N SER A 297 4.95 9.93 -14.73
CA SER A 297 4.89 9.44 -13.36
C SER A 297 5.75 8.19 -13.22
N TYR A 298 6.05 7.78 -11.98
CA TYR A 298 6.83 6.57 -11.73
C TYR A 298 6.13 5.33 -12.31
N SER A 299 4.81 5.20 -12.13
CA SER A 299 4.04 4.05 -12.63
C SER A 299 4.10 3.89 -14.16
N LEU A 300 4.28 4.99 -14.89
CA LEU A 300 4.39 4.98 -16.35
C LEU A 300 5.81 4.62 -16.83
N CYS A 301 6.84 4.85 -16.01
CA CYS A 301 8.23 4.59 -16.38
C CYS A 301 9.09 4.14 -15.17
N PRO A 302 8.78 2.97 -14.58
CA PRO A 302 9.38 2.53 -13.30
C PRO A 302 10.90 2.34 -13.39
N ASP A 303 11.39 1.98 -14.58
CA ASP A 303 12.81 1.74 -14.84
C ASP A 303 13.66 3.03 -14.99
N LEU A 304 13.05 4.23 -14.98
CA LEU A 304 13.80 5.46 -15.22
C LEU A 304 14.75 5.77 -14.05
N ILE A 305 14.27 5.63 -12.81
CA ILE A 305 15.07 5.92 -11.61
C ILE A 305 16.24 4.95 -11.49
N THR A 306 16.00 3.65 -11.72
CA THR A 306 17.04 2.63 -11.66
C THR A 306 18.12 2.89 -12.71
N LEU A 307 17.73 3.25 -13.95
CA LEU A 307 18.67 3.67 -14.99
C LEU A 307 19.49 4.91 -14.58
N CYS A 308 18.85 5.93 -14.00
CA CYS A 308 19.53 7.15 -13.57
C CYS A 308 20.52 6.89 -12.42
N VAL A 309 20.19 5.98 -11.50
CA VAL A 309 21.11 5.53 -10.42
C VAL A 309 22.32 4.80 -11.02
N GLU A 310 22.11 3.88 -11.97
CA GLU A 310 23.20 3.17 -12.67
C GLU A 310 24.15 4.12 -13.41
N LYS A 311 23.61 5.18 -14.03
CA LYS A 311 24.39 6.21 -14.73
C LYS A 311 24.94 7.30 -13.81
N GLN A 312 24.58 7.28 -12.52
CA GLN A 312 24.89 8.32 -11.53
C GLN A 312 24.43 9.73 -11.98
N ASP A 313 23.31 9.80 -12.69
CA ASP A 313 22.73 11.05 -13.16
C ASP A 313 21.89 11.72 -12.08
N VAL A 314 22.57 12.48 -11.22
CA VAL A 314 21.94 13.20 -10.11
C VAL A 314 20.98 14.31 -10.57
N GLN A 315 21.12 14.84 -11.78
CA GLN A 315 20.23 15.88 -12.30
C GLN A 315 18.87 15.30 -12.67
N LEU A 316 18.85 14.18 -13.40
CA LEU A 316 17.61 13.49 -13.71
C LEU A 316 16.95 12.92 -12.46
N LEU A 317 17.72 12.42 -11.49
CA LEU A 317 17.16 11.97 -10.21
C LEU A 317 16.48 13.12 -9.44
N GLN A 318 17.08 14.32 -9.41
CA GLN A 318 16.44 15.49 -8.81
C GLN A 318 15.09 15.79 -9.49
N LEU A 319 15.07 15.82 -10.82
CA LEU A 319 13.83 16.08 -11.59
C LEU A 319 12.78 14.98 -11.38
N CYS A 320 13.18 13.72 -11.25
CA CYS A 320 12.25 12.63 -10.95
C CYS A 320 11.58 12.82 -9.59
N LEU A 321 12.34 13.18 -8.54
CA LEU A 321 11.78 13.44 -7.22
C LEU A 321 10.85 14.66 -7.18
N GLU A 322 11.11 15.67 -8.02
CA GLU A 322 10.28 16.87 -8.13
C GLU A 322 8.98 16.62 -8.92
N GLN A 323 8.99 15.72 -9.91
CA GLN A 323 7.84 15.50 -10.82
C GLN A 323 7.00 14.26 -10.47
N PHE A 324 7.59 13.20 -9.90
CA PHE A 324 6.85 11.95 -9.65
C PHE A 324 6.05 12.05 -8.36
N VAL A 325 4.72 12.03 -8.51
CA VAL A 325 3.75 12.09 -7.40
C VAL A 325 3.54 10.72 -6.75
N ASP A 326 3.77 9.65 -7.50
CA ASP A 326 3.47 8.25 -7.18
C ASP A 326 4.74 7.42 -6.91
N LEU A 327 5.78 8.05 -6.35
CA LEU A 327 7.07 7.41 -6.09
C LEU A 327 6.99 6.44 -4.91
N PRO A 328 7.33 5.15 -5.09
CA PRO A 328 7.44 4.19 -4.00
C PRO A 328 8.58 4.48 -3.01
N GLU A 329 8.39 4.11 -1.75
CA GLU A 329 9.35 4.38 -0.67
C GLU A 329 10.70 3.65 -0.85
N ASP A 330 10.73 2.49 -1.50
CA ASP A 330 11.97 1.79 -1.83
C ASP A 330 12.83 2.58 -2.82
N MET A 331 12.20 3.19 -3.82
CA MET A 331 12.85 4.07 -4.80
C MET A 331 13.29 5.40 -4.19
N LEU A 332 12.47 5.97 -3.29
CA LEU A 332 12.87 7.15 -2.50
C LEU A 332 14.13 6.86 -1.68
N CYS A 333 14.17 5.70 -1.01
CA CYS A 333 15.33 5.25 -0.25
C CYS A 333 16.55 4.99 -1.15
N LEU A 334 16.35 4.43 -2.35
CA LEU A 334 17.40 4.23 -3.34
C LEU A 334 18.03 5.56 -3.78
N CYS A 335 17.21 6.58 -4.04
CA CYS A 335 17.67 7.94 -4.34
C CYS A 335 18.49 8.52 -3.18
N LEU A 336 17.99 8.40 -1.93
CA LEU A 336 18.68 8.85 -0.73
C LEU A 336 20.07 8.20 -0.59
N LYS A 337 20.16 6.87 -0.71
CA LYS A 337 21.43 6.13 -0.65
C LYS A 337 22.41 6.61 -1.73
N THR A 338 21.90 6.81 -2.94
CA THR A 338 22.69 7.30 -4.06
C THR A 338 23.25 8.69 -3.75
N PHE A 339 22.44 9.64 -3.30
CA PHE A 339 22.89 11.00 -2.99
C PHE A 339 23.88 11.09 -1.83
N LEU A 340 23.74 10.21 -0.84
CA LEU A 340 24.70 10.09 0.27
C LEU A 340 26.04 9.50 -0.19
N SER A 341 26.05 8.62 -1.18
CA SER A 341 27.27 7.96 -1.70
C SER A 341 27.95 8.67 -2.87
N VAL A 342 27.27 9.55 -3.61
CA VAL A 342 27.85 10.21 -4.79
C VAL A 342 29.01 11.11 -4.38
N GLY A 343 30.14 10.95 -5.07
CA GLY A 343 31.36 11.74 -4.85
C GLY A 343 31.22 13.20 -5.29
N GLU A 344 31.93 14.11 -4.60
CA GLU A 344 31.89 15.55 -4.87
C GLU A 344 32.27 15.94 -6.31
N ALA A 345 33.14 15.17 -6.96
CA ALA A 345 33.57 15.44 -8.33
C ALA A 345 32.39 15.39 -9.31
N ILE A 346 31.47 14.45 -9.12
CA ILE A 346 30.26 14.30 -9.95
C ILE A 346 29.28 15.43 -9.61
N LEU A 347 29.05 15.65 -8.32
CA LEU A 347 28.18 16.73 -7.85
C LEU A 347 28.61 18.08 -8.42
N SER A 348 29.91 18.38 -8.46
CA SER A 348 30.46 19.64 -8.96
C SER A 348 30.24 19.91 -10.45
N LYS A 349 29.95 18.87 -11.24
CA LYS A 349 29.69 18.97 -12.68
C LYS A 349 28.19 18.98 -13.02
N ALA A 350 27.35 18.45 -12.14
CA ALA A 350 25.90 18.37 -12.35
C ALA A 350 25.23 19.75 -12.42
N ASN A 351 24.23 19.91 -13.28
CA ASN A 351 23.44 21.14 -13.35
C ASN A 351 22.19 21.01 -12.45
N LEU A 352 22.36 21.32 -11.16
CA LEU A 352 21.31 21.15 -10.14
C LEU A 352 20.61 22.47 -9.83
N ASN A 353 19.31 22.39 -9.55
CA ASN A 353 18.53 23.55 -9.10
C ASN A 353 18.84 23.86 -7.63
N THR A 354 19.69 24.85 -7.37
CA THR A 354 20.20 25.12 -6.01
C THR A 354 19.29 25.94 -5.10
N LYS A 355 18.10 26.33 -5.57
CA LYS A 355 17.20 27.28 -4.90
C LYS A 355 16.74 26.81 -3.51
N SER A 356 16.66 25.51 -3.28
CA SER A 356 16.19 24.92 -2.01
C SER A 356 17.19 25.05 -0.86
N ALA A 357 18.47 25.30 -1.13
CA ALA A 357 19.52 25.34 -0.10
C ALA A 357 20.45 26.56 -0.14
N ALA A 358 20.46 27.32 -1.25
CA ALA A 358 21.36 28.44 -1.45
C ALA A 358 21.25 29.53 -0.37
N SER A 359 20.02 29.84 0.05
CA SER A 359 19.72 30.91 1.02
C SER A 359 20.50 30.77 2.34
N TYR A 360 20.54 29.58 2.93
CA TYR A 360 21.13 29.35 4.24
C TYR A 360 22.54 28.75 4.20
N ILE A 361 22.89 27.97 3.17
CA ILE A 361 24.25 27.38 3.05
C ILE A 361 25.27 28.41 2.58
N GLU A 362 24.92 29.26 1.62
CA GLU A 362 25.85 30.30 1.16
C GLU A 362 26.09 31.36 2.23
N GLU A 363 25.09 31.65 3.06
CA GLU A 363 25.25 32.53 4.20
C GLU A 363 26.25 31.97 5.20
N ASP A 364 26.16 30.68 5.50
CA ASP A 364 27.11 30.01 6.38
C ASP A 364 28.53 29.93 5.79
N GLU A 365 28.66 29.68 4.49
CA GLU A 365 29.96 29.75 3.80
C GLU A 365 30.56 31.16 3.85
N ARG A 366 29.73 32.22 3.70
CA ARG A 366 30.17 33.61 3.89
C ARG A 366 30.66 33.86 5.32
N ARG A 367 29.91 33.42 6.33
CA ARG A 367 30.32 33.53 7.75
C ARG A 367 31.61 32.76 8.03
N LYS A 368 31.76 31.57 7.47
CA LYS A 368 32.97 30.72 7.59
C LYS A 368 34.20 31.42 7.04
N LYS A 369 34.07 32.07 5.87
CA LYS A 369 35.15 32.84 5.25
C LYS A 369 35.50 34.08 6.07
N ALA A 370 34.51 34.81 6.58
CA ALA A 370 34.73 35.98 7.44
C ALA A 370 35.50 35.60 8.73
N MET A 371 35.10 34.51 9.39
CA MET A 371 35.73 34.03 10.62
C MET A 371 37.18 33.55 10.40
N LYS A 372 37.48 32.94 9.23
CA LYS A 372 38.85 32.59 8.83
C LYS A 372 39.73 33.83 8.54
N MET A 373 39.14 34.88 7.99
CA MET A 373 39.86 36.13 7.68
C MET A 373 40.16 36.96 8.95
N GLU A 374 39.26 36.91 9.93
CA GLU A 374 39.41 37.62 11.21
C GLU A 374 40.45 36.94 12.12
N THR A 375 40.53 35.60 12.10
CA THR A 375 41.58 34.84 12.80
C THR A 375 42.97 34.93 12.16
N ALA A 376 43.05 35.32 10.89
CA ALA A 376 44.31 35.50 10.17
C ALA A 376 44.94 36.91 10.36
N ARG A 377 44.22 37.87 10.95
CA ARG A 377 44.78 39.18 11.31
C ARG A 377 45.34 39.11 12.74
N PRO A 378 46.65 39.25 12.98
CA PRO A 378 47.16 39.36 14.33
C PRO A 378 46.62 40.65 14.95
N VAL A 379 45.70 40.53 15.91
CA VAL A 379 45.24 41.65 16.73
C VAL A 379 46.39 42.06 17.64
N GLN A 380 47.22 42.99 17.16
CA GLN A 380 48.30 43.59 17.92
C GLN A 380 47.74 44.80 18.68
N ASN A 381 47.04 44.55 19.78
CA ASN A 381 46.73 45.58 20.76
C ASN A 381 47.60 45.36 22.01
N GLY A 382 48.70 46.11 22.06
CA GLY A 382 49.55 46.21 23.23
C GLY A 382 48.89 47.09 24.29
N PHE A 383 48.30 46.46 25.31
CA PHE A 383 48.12 47.03 26.65
C PHE A 383 47.96 45.86 27.63
N SER A 384 49.06 45.43 28.20
CA SER A 384 49.09 44.62 29.42
C SER A 384 49.40 45.54 30.59
N HIS A 385 48.46 45.72 31.52
CA HIS A 385 48.73 46.31 32.84
C HIS A 385 48.58 45.25 33.94
N PRO A 386 49.41 45.33 35.00
CA PRO A 386 49.64 44.23 35.92
C PRO A 386 48.49 44.07 36.91
N ILE A 387 48.21 42.81 37.23
CA ILE A 387 47.31 42.39 38.29
C ILE A 387 47.88 42.89 39.62
N VAL A 388 47.13 43.73 40.33
CA VAL A 388 47.35 44.02 41.75
C VAL A 388 46.17 43.45 42.50
N ASP A 389 46.46 42.44 43.33
CA ASP A 389 45.55 41.87 44.31
C ASP A 389 45.17 42.91 45.36
N ASN A 390 43.87 43.19 45.55
CA ASN A 390 43.31 43.40 46.89
C ASN A 390 41.78 43.21 46.93
N CYS A 391 41.32 42.74 48.09
CA CYS A 391 39.99 42.25 48.42
C CYS A 391 38.80 43.21 48.22
N GLY A 392 37.62 42.62 47.95
CA GLY A 392 36.35 43.03 48.58
C GLY A 392 35.19 43.44 47.66
N VAL A 393 34.13 42.62 47.67
CA VAL A 393 32.71 42.95 47.43
C VAL A 393 32.20 43.10 45.98
N GLN A 394 31.37 42.11 45.62
CA GLN A 394 30.22 42.09 44.69
C GLN A 394 30.26 42.92 43.40
N VAL A 395 30.36 42.23 42.24
CA VAL A 395 29.40 42.34 41.12
C VAL A 395 29.42 41.01 40.35
N LEU A 396 28.48 40.11 40.66
CA LEU A 396 28.22 38.91 39.85
C LEU A 396 27.38 39.32 38.63
N ASN A 397 28.03 39.91 37.63
CA ASN A 397 27.42 40.14 36.31
C ASN A 397 28.44 39.90 35.19
N LYS A 398 28.94 38.66 35.11
CA LYS A 398 29.41 38.15 33.82
C LYS A 398 28.19 37.65 33.06
N ARG A 399 27.62 38.54 32.23
CA ARG A 399 26.87 38.14 31.04
C ARG A 399 27.73 37.13 30.30
N ARG A 400 27.45 35.85 30.51
CA ARG A 400 27.88 34.79 29.60
C ARG A 400 27.12 35.05 28.32
N ILE A 401 27.71 35.86 27.44
CA ILE A 401 27.42 35.79 26.02
C ILE A 401 27.74 34.34 25.67
N HIS A 402 26.68 33.53 25.52
CA HIS A 402 26.77 32.20 24.97
C HIS A 402 27.51 32.35 23.63
N LYS A 403 28.73 31.83 23.55
CA LYS A 403 29.38 31.57 22.27
C LYS A 403 28.53 30.52 21.56
N THR A 404 27.55 30.97 20.78
CA THR A 404 26.86 30.15 19.78
C THR A 404 27.89 29.87 18.69
N GLY A 405 28.66 28.80 18.85
CA GLY A 405 29.46 28.25 17.76
C GLY A 405 28.50 27.82 16.66
N GLY A 406 28.35 28.66 15.63
CA GLY A 406 27.56 28.33 14.45
C GLY A 406 28.09 27.04 13.83
N GLN A 407 27.31 25.97 13.94
CA GLN A 407 27.62 24.70 13.31
C GLN A 407 27.39 24.87 11.81
N PHE A 408 28.46 24.86 11.02
CA PHE A 408 28.40 24.95 9.57
C PHE A 408 27.76 23.69 8.97
N SER A 409 27.20 23.80 7.76
CA SER A 409 26.64 22.65 7.03
C SER A 409 27.66 21.50 6.93
N PRO A 410 27.27 20.26 7.29
CA PRO A 410 28.13 19.07 7.14
C PRO A 410 28.26 18.61 5.69
N VAL A 411 27.41 19.10 4.79
CA VAL A 411 27.39 18.74 3.36
C VAL A 411 27.55 19.96 2.46
N THR A 412 27.97 19.73 1.21
CA THR A 412 28.04 20.78 0.19
C THR A 412 26.64 21.22 -0.25
N ILE A 413 26.51 22.45 -0.77
CA ILE A 413 25.22 23.00 -1.25
C ILE A 413 24.54 22.06 -2.25
N ARG A 414 25.32 21.42 -3.12
CA ARG A 414 24.79 20.52 -4.16
C ARG A 414 24.22 19.24 -3.56
N ARG A 415 24.88 18.64 -2.57
CA ARG A 415 24.32 17.48 -1.86
C ARG A 415 23.10 17.88 -1.02
N ALA A 416 23.15 19.03 -0.34
CA ALA A 416 22.02 19.55 0.43
C ALA A 416 20.75 19.69 -0.41
N VAL A 417 20.86 20.20 -1.64
CA VAL A 417 19.74 20.32 -2.57
C VAL A 417 19.10 18.96 -2.86
N LEU A 418 19.92 17.96 -3.19
CA LEU A 418 19.45 16.60 -3.49
C LEU A 418 18.79 15.93 -2.28
N LEU A 419 19.38 16.11 -1.10
CA LEU A 419 18.81 15.63 0.16
C LEU A 419 17.49 16.32 0.46
N ASN A 420 17.38 17.63 0.23
CA ASN A 420 16.14 18.38 0.41
C ASN A 420 15.04 17.90 -0.54
N SER A 421 15.37 17.55 -1.79
CA SER A 421 14.40 16.94 -2.71
C SER A 421 13.79 15.66 -2.15
N VAL A 422 14.60 14.80 -1.50
CA VAL A 422 14.12 13.60 -0.79
C VAL A 422 13.23 13.99 0.41
N LEU A 423 13.66 14.98 1.20
CA LEU A 423 12.92 15.42 2.40
C LEU A 423 11.55 16.02 2.07
N THR A 424 11.39 16.58 0.87
CA THR A 424 10.11 17.14 0.41
C THR A 424 9.13 16.10 -0.13
N CYS A 425 9.59 14.87 -0.43
CA CYS A 425 8.71 13.81 -0.89
C CYS A 425 7.77 13.33 0.23
N PRO A 426 6.48 13.10 -0.05
CA PRO A 426 5.59 12.42 0.89
C PRO A 426 6.04 10.97 1.05
N PHE A 427 5.91 10.43 2.26
CA PHE A 427 6.23 9.03 2.54
C PHE A 427 5.28 8.47 3.59
N SER A 428 5.10 7.15 3.57
CA SER A 428 4.52 6.41 4.69
C SER A 428 5.61 5.79 5.55
N GLU A 429 5.58 6.05 6.86
CA GLU A 429 6.55 5.51 7.81
C GLU A 429 6.62 3.97 7.75
N THR A 430 5.46 3.30 7.64
CA THR A 430 5.37 1.84 7.62
C THR A 430 6.07 1.22 6.42
N PHE A 431 6.08 1.90 5.27
CA PHE A 431 6.70 1.42 4.04
C PHE A 431 8.15 1.88 3.89
N LEU A 432 8.50 3.07 4.38
CA LEU A 432 9.86 3.60 4.28
C LEU A 432 10.83 2.96 5.30
N LEU A 433 10.37 2.72 6.53
CA LEU A 433 11.22 2.25 7.64
C LEU A 433 11.99 0.95 7.31
N PRO A 434 11.41 -0.10 6.70
CA PRO A 434 12.16 -1.29 6.31
C PRO A 434 13.35 -1.00 5.40
N HIS A 435 13.20 -0.09 4.44
CA HIS A 435 14.24 0.23 3.46
C HIS A 435 15.38 1.08 4.05
N LEU A 436 15.08 1.92 5.05
CA LEU A 436 16.06 2.74 5.76
C LEU A 436 16.96 1.93 6.72
N LYS A 437 16.56 0.71 7.12
CA LYS A 437 17.41 -0.17 7.95
C LYS A 437 18.66 -0.65 7.21
N ASP A 438 18.60 -0.67 5.88
CA ASP A 438 19.70 -1.07 5.00
C ASP A 438 20.64 0.10 4.63
N LEU A 439 20.64 1.18 5.42
CA LEU A 439 21.59 2.29 5.26
C LEU A 439 22.96 1.91 5.86
N ALA A 440 24.05 2.28 5.19
CA ALA A 440 25.38 2.12 5.78
C ALA A 440 25.54 3.05 7.00
N SER A 441 26.38 2.66 7.97
CA SER A 441 26.63 3.46 9.19
C SER A 441 27.01 4.91 8.87
N ASP A 442 27.92 5.09 7.92
CA ASP A 442 28.48 6.39 7.57
C ASP A 442 27.43 7.27 6.87
N GLN A 443 26.59 6.66 6.04
CA GLN A 443 25.45 7.32 5.40
C GLN A 443 24.42 7.78 6.43
N ALA A 444 24.07 6.90 7.38
CA ALA A 444 23.13 7.21 8.45
C ALA A 444 23.64 8.33 9.36
N ILE A 445 24.93 8.33 9.72
CA ILE A 445 25.55 9.37 10.53
C ILE A 445 25.59 10.71 9.78
N LEU A 446 26.02 10.71 8.51
CA LEU A 446 26.06 11.93 7.69
C LEU A 446 24.68 12.54 7.51
N PHE A 447 23.68 11.70 7.24
CA PHE A 447 22.30 12.15 7.05
C PHE A 447 21.70 12.67 8.36
N LEU A 448 21.94 11.99 9.48
CA LEU A 448 21.52 12.46 10.80
C LEU A 448 22.17 13.79 11.20
N ASP A 449 23.47 13.98 10.91
CA ASP A 449 24.16 15.25 11.18
C ASP A 449 23.59 16.38 10.32
N TYR A 450 23.26 16.08 9.06
CA TYR A 450 22.58 17.04 8.18
C TYR A 450 21.18 17.40 8.67
N LEU A 451 20.35 16.43 9.06
CA LEU A 451 19.03 16.67 9.64
C LEU A 451 19.12 17.48 10.94
N PHE A 452 20.10 17.19 11.80
CA PHE A 452 20.32 17.94 13.03
C PHE A 452 20.75 19.39 12.74
N TYR A 453 21.59 19.60 11.73
CA TYR A 453 21.93 20.93 11.24
C TYR A 453 20.69 21.69 10.74
N LEU A 454 19.83 21.05 9.92
CA LEU A 454 18.59 21.67 9.43
C LEU A 454 17.66 22.04 10.59
N TYR A 455 17.48 21.14 11.56
CA TYR A 455 16.63 21.39 12.73
C TYR A 455 17.10 22.61 13.54
N LYS A 456 18.42 22.76 13.74
CA LYS A 456 18.98 23.97 14.37
C LYS A 456 18.70 25.22 13.55
N LYS A 457 18.90 25.16 12.23
CA LYS A 457 18.68 26.32 11.34
C LYS A 457 17.24 26.79 11.31
N CYS A 458 16.27 25.89 11.35
CA CYS A 458 14.88 26.29 11.46
C CYS A 458 14.59 27.02 12.78
N ASN A 459 15.15 26.53 13.89
CA ASN A 459 14.94 27.11 15.21
C ASN A 459 15.71 28.43 15.44
N ASP A 460 16.86 28.63 14.78
CA ASP A 460 17.67 29.85 14.94
C ASP A 460 16.94 31.14 14.54
N ASN A 461 16.00 31.06 13.59
CA ASN A 461 15.24 32.22 13.10
C ASN A 461 13.81 32.32 13.65
N PHE A 462 13.39 31.40 14.54
CA PHE A 462 11.97 31.21 14.94
C PHE A 462 10.99 31.07 13.76
N VAL A 463 11.50 30.83 12.55
CA VAL A 463 10.71 30.57 11.37
C VAL A 463 10.50 29.06 11.33
N LEU A 464 9.26 28.60 11.48
CA LEU A 464 8.89 27.17 11.44
C LEU A 464 9.13 26.49 10.07
N SER A 465 9.83 27.18 9.16
CA SER A 465 10.25 26.71 7.84
C SER A 465 11.59 27.33 7.45
N LEU A 466 12.38 26.61 6.64
CA LEU A 466 13.64 27.15 6.11
C LEU A 466 13.38 28.30 5.11
N PRO A 467 14.27 29.31 5.06
CA PRO A 467 14.19 30.37 4.06
C PRO A 467 14.46 29.78 2.67
N GLY A 468 13.59 30.02 1.68
CA GLY A 468 13.73 29.46 0.33
C GLY A 468 12.41 29.42 -0.43
N GLN A 469 12.47 29.05 -1.71
CA GLN A 469 11.29 28.89 -2.56
C GLN A 469 10.54 27.57 -2.26
N GLU A 470 11.30 26.51 -1.96
CA GLU A 470 10.81 25.24 -1.40
C GLU A 470 10.99 25.24 0.11
N ARG A 471 9.87 25.31 0.84
CA ARG A 471 9.87 25.49 2.30
C ARG A 471 9.82 24.13 3.00
N LEU A 472 10.98 23.58 3.36
CA LEU A 472 11.03 22.49 4.34
C LEU A 472 10.55 23.02 5.69
N SER A 473 9.54 22.36 6.27
CA SER A 473 9.03 22.67 7.61
C SER A 473 9.87 22.02 8.70
N VAL A 474 9.84 22.59 9.92
CA VAL A 474 10.42 21.95 11.11
C VAL A 474 9.84 20.56 11.33
N MET A 475 8.54 20.39 11.09
CA MET A 475 7.84 19.12 11.27
C MET A 475 8.39 18.05 10.34
N GLN A 476 8.53 18.33 9.04
CA GLN A 476 9.14 17.40 8.09
C GLN A 476 10.55 16.99 8.49
N VAL A 477 11.38 17.94 8.95
CA VAL A 477 12.73 17.62 9.44
C VAL A 477 12.68 16.71 10.67
N LEU A 478 11.74 16.95 11.60
CA LEU A 478 11.55 16.09 12.76
C LEU A 478 11.04 14.70 12.39
N ASP A 479 10.11 14.58 11.46
CA ASP A 479 9.58 13.30 10.98
C ASP A 479 10.71 12.44 10.39
N TRP A 480 11.55 13.03 9.54
CA TRP A 480 12.74 12.39 8.99
C TRP A 480 13.81 12.07 10.05
N LEU A 481 13.98 12.93 11.05
CA LEU A 481 14.90 12.69 12.16
C LEU A 481 14.43 11.51 13.02
N ASN A 482 13.13 11.42 13.30
CA ASN A 482 12.53 10.32 14.07
C ASN A 482 12.69 8.99 13.32
N ILE A 483 12.26 8.91 12.05
CA ILE A 483 12.32 7.65 11.30
C ILE A 483 13.76 7.15 11.08
N ILE A 484 14.73 8.05 10.91
CA ILE A 484 16.15 7.67 10.79
C ILE A 484 16.70 7.14 12.11
N LEU A 485 16.34 7.77 13.23
CA LEU A 485 16.69 7.26 14.56
C LEU A 485 16.06 5.90 14.80
N ASP A 486 14.78 5.70 14.47
CA ASP A 486 14.08 4.43 14.67
C ASP A 486 14.63 3.31 13.78
N ALA A 487 14.92 3.60 12.51
CA ALA A 487 15.50 2.62 11.59
C ALA A 487 16.94 2.22 11.96
N ASN A 488 17.75 3.16 12.46
CA ASN A 488 19.20 2.95 12.67
C ASN A 488 19.64 3.03 14.14
N PHE A 489 18.72 2.93 15.10
CA PHE A 489 19.00 3.11 16.53
C PHE A 489 20.16 2.24 17.02
N THR A 490 20.09 0.93 16.76
CA THR A 490 21.11 -0.03 17.21
C THR A 490 22.48 0.31 16.61
N VAL A 491 22.55 0.66 15.32
CA VAL A 491 23.79 1.05 14.64
C VAL A 491 24.37 2.33 15.24
N LEU A 492 23.54 3.35 15.46
CA LEU A 492 23.96 4.64 15.99
C LEU A 492 24.45 4.56 17.46
N VAL A 493 23.86 3.68 18.26
CA VAL A 493 24.27 3.49 19.67
C VAL A 493 25.60 2.73 19.76
N LEU A 494 25.80 1.74 18.90
CA LEU A 494 27.01 0.91 18.90
C LEU A 494 28.21 1.63 18.24
N THR A 495 27.96 2.50 17.26
CA THR A 495 29.03 3.20 16.53
C THR A 495 29.62 4.33 17.37
N PRO A 496 30.95 4.33 17.65
CA PRO A 496 31.57 5.34 18.52
C PRO A 496 31.50 6.76 17.97
N GLU A 497 31.56 6.91 16.65
CA GLU A 497 31.52 8.20 15.93
C GLU A 497 30.17 8.91 16.12
N ALA A 498 29.08 8.14 16.12
CA ALA A 498 27.73 8.65 16.31
C ALA A 498 27.46 9.13 17.76
N LYS A 499 28.20 8.65 18.76
CA LYS A 499 27.93 8.94 20.18
C LYS A 499 27.92 10.44 20.49
N ASN A 500 28.85 11.20 19.90
CA ASN A 500 28.92 12.65 20.14
C ASN A 500 27.77 13.39 19.46
N LEU A 501 27.36 12.94 18.27
CA LEU A 501 26.21 13.50 17.54
C LEU A 501 24.91 13.23 18.31
N VAL A 502 24.66 11.98 18.71
CA VAL A 502 23.46 11.59 19.46
C VAL A 502 23.37 12.31 20.81
N ARG A 503 24.48 12.45 21.54
CA ARG A 503 24.51 13.25 22.78
C ARG A 503 24.21 14.72 22.53
N SER A 504 24.77 15.29 21.46
CA SER A 504 24.51 16.68 21.07
C SER A 504 23.05 16.91 20.71
N LEU A 505 22.47 15.98 19.95
CA LEU A 505 21.05 15.97 19.59
C LEU A 505 20.18 15.87 20.84
N GLN A 506 20.43 14.90 21.72
CA GLN A 506 19.66 14.72 22.96
C GLN A 506 19.72 15.97 23.85
N LYS A 507 20.90 16.57 24.01
CA LYS A 507 21.06 17.80 24.79
C LYS A 507 20.26 18.95 24.18
N TYR A 508 20.32 19.10 22.86
CA TYR A 508 19.59 20.15 22.16
C TYR A 508 18.07 19.94 22.22
N MET A 509 17.57 18.72 21.98
CA MET A 509 16.14 18.40 22.10
C MET A 509 15.61 18.62 23.51
N LYS A 510 16.38 18.29 24.56
CA LYS A 510 16.01 18.64 25.94
C LYS A 510 15.90 20.14 26.16
N SER A 511 16.83 20.92 25.62
CA SER A 511 16.76 22.39 25.68
C SER A 511 15.54 22.94 24.92
N GLN A 512 15.23 22.40 23.74
CA GLN A 512 14.05 22.78 22.96
C GLN A 512 12.76 22.41 23.68
N MET A 513 12.63 21.19 24.23
CA MET A 513 11.47 20.76 24.98
C MET A 513 11.24 21.64 26.23
N SER A 514 12.31 22.01 26.94
CA SER A 514 12.23 22.97 28.05
C SER A 514 11.75 24.34 27.56
N PHE A 515 12.27 24.84 26.44
CA PHE A 515 11.86 26.13 25.87
C PHE A 515 10.38 26.13 25.46
N PHE A 516 9.91 25.12 24.73
CA PHE A 516 8.50 25.00 24.36
C PHE A 516 7.61 24.81 25.58
N SER A 517 8.07 24.11 26.63
CA SER A 517 7.33 23.99 27.88
C SER A 517 7.17 25.34 28.58
N GLU A 518 8.20 26.21 28.58
CA GLU A 518 8.06 27.58 29.10
C GLU A 518 7.14 28.43 28.22
N LEU A 519 7.21 28.27 26.90
CA LEU A 519 6.35 29.00 25.96
C LEU A 519 4.87 28.61 26.12
N ASN A 520 4.57 27.34 26.35
CA ASN A 520 3.21 26.85 26.62
C ASN A 520 2.62 27.44 27.91
N LYS A 521 3.44 27.78 28.92
CA LYS A 521 2.95 28.49 30.12
C LYS A 521 2.48 29.91 29.77
N VAL A 522 3.18 30.57 28.84
CA VAL A 522 2.84 31.91 28.36
C VAL A 522 1.62 31.90 27.43
N GLU A 523 1.41 30.83 26.65
CA GLU A 523 0.26 30.68 25.75
C GLU A 523 -1.08 30.83 26.48
N GLY A 524 -1.24 30.21 27.65
CA GLY A 524 -2.45 30.35 28.47
C GLY A 524 -2.71 31.80 28.90
N SER A 525 -1.65 32.54 29.25
CA SER A 525 -1.74 33.97 29.58
C SER A 525 -2.07 34.83 28.35
N LEU A 526 -1.56 34.47 27.17
CA LEU A 526 -1.86 35.16 25.90
C LEU A 526 -3.29 34.89 25.41
N ALA A 527 -3.84 33.70 25.67
CA ALA A 527 -5.21 33.32 25.31
C ALA A 527 -6.30 34.09 26.08
N GLU A 528 -5.95 34.72 27.20
CA GLU A 528 -6.83 35.62 27.96
C GLU A 528 -6.92 37.03 27.34
N ILE A 529 -5.89 37.48 26.61
CA ILE A 529 -5.82 38.83 26.00
C ILE A 529 -7.02 39.16 25.08
N PRO A 530 -7.53 38.24 24.23
CA PRO A 530 -8.70 38.51 23.39
C PRO A 530 -9.99 38.74 24.19
N LYS A 531 -10.12 38.22 25.42
CA LYS A 531 -11.32 38.39 26.25
C LYS A 531 -11.49 39.84 26.71
N PHE A 532 -10.41 40.62 26.73
CA PHE A 532 -10.40 42.05 27.07
C PHE A 532 -10.75 42.98 25.88
N ARG A 533 -10.93 42.46 24.65
CA ARG A 533 -11.29 43.28 23.48
C ARG A 533 -12.73 43.78 23.44
N LYS A 534 -13.60 43.40 24.39
CA LYS A 534 -14.95 43.97 24.51
C LYS A 534 -15.05 44.83 25.76
N PRO A 535 -15.13 46.16 25.65
CA PRO A 535 -15.58 46.97 26.77
C PRO A 535 -17.07 46.67 27.00
N THR A 536 -17.38 45.85 28.00
CA THR A 536 -18.73 45.83 28.55
C THR A 536 -18.94 47.14 29.30
N GLN A 537 -19.69 48.03 28.66
CA GLN A 537 -20.17 49.32 29.15
C GLN A 537 -19.17 50.49 29.15
N SER A 538 -19.68 51.60 28.64
CA SER A 538 -19.08 52.93 28.63
C SER A 538 -18.81 53.42 30.05
N CYS A 539 -17.56 53.30 30.51
CA CYS A 539 -17.08 54.02 31.68
C CYS A 539 -15.88 54.90 31.31
N ASN A 540 -16.07 56.20 31.58
CA ASN A 540 -15.14 57.33 31.54
C ASN A 540 -13.65 57.05 31.32
N ARG A 541 -13.07 57.73 30.32
CA ARG A 541 -11.66 58.09 29.98
C ARG A 541 -10.45 57.26 30.45
N TYR A 542 -10.49 56.51 31.55
CA TYR A 542 -9.43 55.64 32.04
C TYR A 542 -10.02 54.41 32.74
N SER A 543 -9.48 53.23 32.46
CA SER A 543 -9.66 51.99 33.23
C SER A 543 -8.30 51.45 33.67
N ILE A 544 -8.24 50.77 34.81
CA ILE A 544 -7.05 50.04 35.27
C ILE A 544 -7.39 48.55 35.23
N GLU A 545 -6.73 47.82 34.35
CA GLU A 545 -6.84 46.37 34.23
C GLU A 545 -5.57 45.73 34.81
N VAL A 546 -5.75 44.71 35.67
CA VAL A 546 -4.63 44.01 36.31
C VAL A 546 -4.41 42.68 35.61
N LEU A 547 -3.24 42.54 34.98
CA LEU A 547 -2.79 41.28 34.38
C LEU A 547 -1.95 40.51 35.41
N THR A 548 -2.42 39.33 35.79
CA THR A 548 -1.63 38.38 36.58
C THR A 548 -0.99 37.37 35.63
N LEU A 549 0.31 37.50 35.42
CA LEU A 549 1.11 36.55 34.66
C LEU A 549 1.46 35.38 35.58
N TYR A 550 1.11 34.16 35.17
CA TYR A 550 1.40 32.93 35.92
C TYR A 550 2.60 32.17 35.36
#